data_AF-A0A9W7L2W3-F1
#
_entry.id   AF-A0A9W7L2W3-F1
#
_cell.length_a   1.000
_cell.length_b   1.000
_cell.length_c   1.000
_cell.angle_alpha   90.00
_cell.angle_beta   90.00
_cell.angle_gamma   90.00
#
_symmetry.space_group_name_H-M   'P 1'
#
loop_
_entity.id
_entity.type
_entity.pdbx_description
1 polymer ?
#
loop_
_entity_poly.entity_id
_entity_poly.type
_entity_poly.pdbx_seq_one_letter_code
_entity_poly.pdbx_strand_id
1 'polypeptide(L)'
;MDSEYLKSTVGPALTAAMSALVVEQPSDSVEYLGTYLLSYVKSKEMEASKQEAEKRMAVLLEEANAANAAAEAEAAAAAAAQAEKDKEEEALANELATSTDTASLYGKVLDLIKARTNSSSVYLGRKETTDAGVSQIQYLASTQEDMVGKVLKGVADGEEEGMEGVTWPIFTSSEVEETLTDAETGEESTVTKTVFPEEIVVPNVCRDPAIKCFGLPKLGSYVAVPVRYSSCLHENGIEDAPPPPEPVAAEDVDPEAAAATAEPVVEEPPPKFSPVNVTSEFIIGFDSVGQGREFTKEEKTFAKAWASKLAEASQAAELKLWNEDIVAMEAAAAGEADVVAAIAAAKEAAAATAAAALAELGEEVTEDEKAYKDAESKATAAVEVVTAVKDSLFAIAKSNVVPKSETVKALTGLVMIAGCEKGEYTDMLTNKVEWGKLKGLIGDGLIEKLAAIDITTWAAEGALDGVKGVIEGLEDAGTPFSHIVPVVSVSGTAISLINAVAAKAEAYTVFEAKKEEARVAAEEAAAAAAAGGE
;
A
#
# COMPACT_ATOMS: atom_id res chain seq x y z
N MET A 1 35.89 94.26 17.47
CA MET A 1 35.68 92.84 17.80
C MET A 1 34.74 92.69 19.01
N ASP A 2 34.99 93.37 20.13
CA ASP A 2 34.15 93.22 21.35
C ASP A 2 32.68 93.62 21.18
N SER A 3 32.38 94.65 20.37
CA SER A 3 30.99 95.08 20.13
C SER A 3 30.17 94.06 19.34
N GLU A 4 30.77 93.38 18.36
CA GLU A 4 30.08 92.31 17.61
C GLU A 4 29.84 91.10 18.50
N TYR A 5 30.83 90.72 19.32
CA TYR A 5 30.70 89.64 20.28
C TYR A 5 29.58 89.88 21.30
N LEU A 6 29.49 91.10 21.87
CA LEU A 6 28.42 91.43 22.80
C LEU A 6 27.04 91.43 22.13
N LYS A 7 26.95 91.96 20.89
CA LYS A 7 25.70 91.96 20.12
C LYS A 7 25.24 90.55 19.75
N SER A 8 26.17 89.64 19.41
CA SER A 8 25.83 88.27 19.04
C SER A 8 25.49 87.38 20.24
N THR A 9 26.18 87.56 21.36
CA THR A 9 26.14 86.60 22.48
C THR A 9 25.09 86.96 23.54
N VAL A 10 24.98 88.24 23.90
CA VAL A 10 24.04 88.70 24.96
C VAL A 10 22.95 89.62 24.43
N GLY A 11 23.11 90.17 23.22
CA GLY A 11 22.17 91.09 22.59
C GLY A 11 20.72 90.61 22.60
N PRO A 12 20.39 89.40 22.09
CA PRO A 12 19.01 88.91 22.05
C PRO A 12 18.35 88.76 23.44
N ALA A 13 19.10 88.28 24.43
CA ALA A 13 18.62 88.09 25.79
C ALA A 13 18.40 89.43 26.50
N LEU A 14 19.34 90.38 26.36
CA LEU A 14 19.23 91.73 26.90
C LEU A 14 18.10 92.52 26.22
N THR A 15 17.92 92.39 24.91
CA THR A 15 16.81 93.05 24.20
C THR A 15 15.46 92.53 24.70
N ALA A 16 15.29 91.22 24.84
CA ALA A 16 14.06 90.64 25.38
C ALA A 16 13.80 91.05 26.85
N ALA A 17 14.85 91.03 27.69
CA ALA A 17 14.76 91.46 29.08
C ALA A 17 14.40 92.94 29.22
N MET A 18 14.99 93.81 28.39
CA MET A 18 14.69 95.25 28.38
C MET A 18 13.29 95.53 27.87
N SER A 19 12.80 94.79 26.86
CA SER A 19 11.41 94.90 26.42
C SER A 19 10.42 94.48 27.50
N ALA A 20 10.69 93.39 28.24
CA ALA A 20 9.85 92.96 29.37
C ALA A 20 9.88 93.97 30.54
N LEU A 21 11.05 94.51 30.85
CA LEU A 21 11.24 95.53 31.89
C LEU A 21 10.42 96.80 31.61
N VAL A 22 10.37 97.26 30.35
CA VAL A 22 9.59 98.44 29.93
C VAL A 22 8.09 98.22 30.12
N VAL A 23 7.61 96.98 29.93
CA VAL A 23 6.19 96.62 30.05
C VAL A 23 5.77 96.44 31.51
N GLU A 24 6.56 95.74 32.33
CA GLU A 24 6.17 95.40 33.71
C GLU A 24 6.52 96.48 34.74
N GLN A 25 7.49 97.37 34.46
CA GLN A 25 7.92 98.46 35.34
C GLN A 25 8.11 98.06 36.83
N PRO A 26 8.94 97.05 37.12
CA PRO A 26 9.18 96.56 38.48
C PRO A 26 9.91 97.60 39.34
N SER A 27 9.69 97.56 40.66
CA SER A 27 10.30 98.47 41.63
C SER A 27 11.83 98.30 41.75
N ASP A 28 12.36 97.10 41.53
CA ASP A 28 13.80 96.85 41.38
C ASP A 28 14.08 96.35 39.96
N SER A 29 14.56 97.27 39.10
CA SER A 29 14.83 96.96 37.71
C SER A 29 16.04 96.04 37.51
N VAL A 30 17.01 96.02 38.43
CA VAL A 30 18.24 95.24 38.30
C VAL A 30 18.00 93.80 38.74
N GLU A 31 17.33 93.60 39.88
CA GLU A 31 16.93 92.28 40.37
C GLU A 31 15.98 91.58 39.39
N TYR A 32 15.02 92.33 38.84
CA TYR A 32 14.14 91.83 37.79
C TYR A 32 14.92 91.38 36.55
N LEU A 33 15.87 92.20 36.06
CA LEU A 33 16.67 91.84 34.89
C LEU A 33 17.52 90.58 35.13
N GLY A 34 18.12 90.46 36.32
CA GLY A 34 18.88 89.28 36.71
C GLY A 34 18.01 88.02 36.75
N THR A 35 16.83 88.11 37.36
CA THR A 35 15.87 87.00 37.44
C THR A 35 15.33 86.62 36.06
N TYR A 36 15.06 87.61 35.21
CA TYR A 36 14.61 87.40 33.83
C TYR A 36 15.67 86.69 32.99
N LEU A 37 16.93 87.13 33.05
CA LEU A 37 18.03 86.49 32.32
C LEU A 37 18.26 85.04 32.78
N LEU A 38 18.13 84.75 34.09
CA LEU A 38 18.16 83.37 34.61
C LEU A 38 16.99 82.54 34.08
N SER A 39 15.79 83.11 34.02
CA SER A 39 14.60 82.45 33.44
C SER A 39 14.75 82.21 31.93
N TYR A 40 15.37 83.16 31.22
CA TYR A 40 15.65 83.08 29.79
C TYR A 40 16.61 81.93 29.48
N VAL A 41 17.70 81.79 30.24
CA VAL A 41 18.64 80.66 30.10
C VAL A 41 17.94 79.34 30.39
N LYS A 42 17.17 79.24 31.48
CA LYS A 42 16.38 78.03 31.80
C LYS A 42 15.37 77.67 30.70
N SER A 43 14.72 78.66 30.10
CA SER A 43 13.77 78.45 29.01
C SER A 43 14.47 77.98 27.74
N LYS A 44 15.67 78.51 27.44
CA LYS A 44 16.50 78.07 26.31
C LYS A 44 17.05 76.66 26.49
N GLU A 45 17.47 76.29 27.70
CA GLU A 45 17.89 74.93 28.03
C GLU A 45 16.73 73.94 27.93
N MET A 46 15.52 74.33 28.38
CA MET A 46 14.32 73.51 28.24
C MET A 46 13.91 73.33 26.77
N GLU A 47 13.97 74.38 25.95
CA GLU A 47 13.72 74.29 24.50
C GLU A 47 14.72 73.35 23.81
N ALA A 48 16.02 73.46 24.13
CA ALA A 48 17.06 72.59 23.58
C ALA A 48 16.86 71.13 24.00
N SER A 49 16.57 70.88 25.28
CA SER A 49 16.26 69.54 25.80
C SER A 49 15.01 68.95 25.16
N LYS A 50 13.97 69.77 24.93
CA LYS A 50 12.75 69.34 24.23
C LYS A 50 13.05 68.98 22.77
N GLN A 51 13.84 69.77 22.05
CA GLN A 51 14.25 69.46 20.68
C GLN A 51 15.09 68.19 20.58
N GLU A 52 15.97 67.94 21.56
CA GLU A 52 16.77 66.71 21.63
C GLU A 52 15.89 65.50 21.96
N ALA A 53 14.93 65.66 22.89
CA ALA A 53 13.94 64.63 23.20
C ALA A 53 13.05 64.30 21.99
N GLU A 54 12.61 65.30 21.23
CA GLU A 54 11.84 65.12 19.99
C GLU A 54 12.65 64.39 18.93
N LYS A 55 13.93 64.75 18.72
CA LYS A 55 14.83 64.03 17.80
C LYS A 55 15.04 62.58 18.23
N ARG A 56 15.27 62.35 19.52
CA ARG A 56 15.45 61.00 20.07
C ARG A 56 14.18 60.17 19.92
N MET A 57 13.02 60.77 20.15
CA MET A 57 11.72 60.11 19.96
C MET A 57 11.48 59.79 18.48
N ALA A 58 11.85 60.67 17.55
CA ALA A 58 11.74 60.42 16.13
C ALA A 58 12.61 59.25 15.67
N VAL A 59 13.87 59.17 16.13
CA VAL A 59 14.78 58.05 15.84
C VAL A 59 14.22 56.74 16.39
N LEU A 60 13.75 56.73 17.66
CA LEU A 60 13.16 55.52 18.25
C LEU A 60 11.90 55.07 17.51
N LEU A 61 11.10 56.01 17.00
CA LEU A 61 9.89 55.69 16.24
C LEU A 61 10.25 55.10 14.86
N GLU A 62 11.29 55.60 14.21
CA GLU A 62 11.82 55.04 12.96
C GLU A 62 12.40 53.63 13.16
N GLU A 63 13.21 53.42 14.21
CA GLU A 63 13.75 52.10 14.56
C GLU A 63 12.64 51.09 14.89
N ALA A 64 11.62 51.49 15.65
CA ALA A 64 10.47 50.64 15.97
C ALA A 64 9.66 50.29 14.71
N ASN A 65 9.44 51.25 13.82
CA ASN A 65 8.75 50.99 12.55
C ASN A 65 9.55 50.04 11.65
N ALA A 66 10.89 50.19 11.59
CA ALA A 66 11.74 49.29 10.83
C ALA A 66 11.76 47.86 11.40
N ALA A 67 11.82 47.73 12.73
CA ALA A 67 11.75 46.43 13.40
C ALA A 67 10.40 45.73 13.19
N ASN A 68 9.29 46.48 13.28
CA ASN A 68 7.96 45.96 13.00
C ASN A 68 7.81 45.52 11.53
N ALA A 69 8.28 46.34 10.58
CA ALA A 69 8.26 45.98 9.17
C ALA A 69 9.10 44.72 8.86
N ALA A 70 10.24 44.55 9.53
CA ALA A 70 11.06 43.34 9.39
C ALA A 70 10.36 42.10 9.97
N ALA A 71 9.75 42.22 11.15
CA ALA A 71 8.98 41.13 11.77
C ALA A 71 7.74 40.74 10.95
N GLU A 72 7.03 41.72 10.38
CA GLU A 72 5.90 41.48 9.47
C GLU A 72 6.35 40.79 8.18
N ALA A 73 7.49 41.19 7.60
CA ALA A 73 8.04 40.55 6.41
C ALA A 73 8.48 39.09 6.68
N GLU A 74 9.10 38.82 7.83
CA GLU A 74 9.47 37.47 8.25
C GLU A 74 8.25 36.59 8.50
N ALA A 75 7.23 37.12 9.19
CA ALA A 75 5.97 36.42 9.42
C ALA A 75 5.23 36.13 8.10
N ALA A 76 5.21 37.08 7.16
CA ALA A 76 4.60 36.89 5.85
C ALA A 76 5.35 35.84 5.01
N ALA A 77 6.69 35.82 5.05
CA ALA A 77 7.50 34.81 4.38
C ALA A 77 7.29 33.41 4.97
N ALA A 78 7.22 33.30 6.31
CA ALA A 78 6.93 32.05 6.99
C ALA A 78 5.51 31.54 6.68
N ALA A 79 4.51 32.44 6.65
CA ALA A 79 3.14 32.10 6.28
C ALA A 79 3.03 31.65 4.81
N ALA A 80 3.74 32.31 3.89
CA ALA A 80 3.77 31.92 2.49
C ALA A 80 4.42 30.55 2.28
N ALA A 81 5.52 30.27 2.97
CA ALA A 81 6.17 28.96 2.94
C ALA A 81 5.29 27.85 3.56
N GLN A 82 4.54 28.18 4.62
CA GLN A 82 3.60 27.24 5.23
C GLN A 82 2.42 26.93 4.29
N ALA A 83 1.85 27.95 3.66
CA ALA A 83 0.75 27.79 2.70
C ALA A 83 1.15 26.99 1.45
N GLU A 84 2.42 27.02 1.06
CA GLU A 84 2.94 26.22 -0.06
C GLU A 84 2.99 24.73 0.32
N LYS A 85 3.53 24.41 1.50
CA LYS A 85 3.51 23.04 2.06
C LYS A 85 2.09 22.51 2.23
N ASP A 86 1.17 23.34 2.71
CA ASP A 86 -0.23 22.92 2.91
C ASP A 86 -0.92 22.60 1.57
N LYS A 87 -0.55 23.28 0.48
CA LYS A 87 -1.02 22.95 -0.88
C LYS A 87 -0.44 21.65 -1.40
N GLU A 88 0.86 21.39 -1.18
CA GLU A 88 1.47 20.10 -1.56
C GLU A 88 0.81 18.94 -0.82
N GLU A 89 0.49 19.14 0.47
CA GLU A 89 -0.23 18.17 1.30
C GLU A 89 -1.65 17.91 0.82
N GLU A 90 -2.40 18.97 0.47
CA GLU A 90 -3.73 18.86 -0.08
C GLU A 90 -3.71 18.16 -1.45
N ALA A 91 -2.74 18.49 -2.30
CA ALA A 91 -2.56 17.83 -3.59
C ALA A 91 -2.28 16.34 -3.44
N LEU A 92 -1.39 15.94 -2.52
CA LEU A 92 -1.11 14.54 -2.25
C LEU A 92 -2.31 13.82 -1.62
N ALA A 93 -3.05 14.48 -0.73
CA ALA A 93 -4.28 13.91 -0.16
C ALA A 93 -5.35 13.66 -1.23
N ASN A 94 -5.51 14.59 -2.18
CA ASN A 94 -6.42 14.42 -3.32
C ASN A 94 -5.94 13.33 -4.29
N GLU A 95 -4.63 13.23 -4.53
CA GLU A 95 -4.03 12.16 -5.35
C GLU A 95 -4.29 10.79 -4.70
N LEU A 96 -4.08 10.65 -3.39
CA LEU A 96 -4.40 9.43 -2.64
C LEU A 96 -5.89 9.07 -2.72
N ALA A 97 -6.78 10.04 -2.53
CA ALA A 97 -8.21 9.80 -2.50
C ALA A 97 -8.80 9.38 -3.87
N THR A 98 -8.10 9.69 -4.98
CA THR A 98 -8.59 9.45 -6.34
C THR A 98 -7.87 8.32 -7.08
N SER A 99 -6.65 7.98 -6.66
CA SER A 99 -5.86 6.89 -7.24
C SER A 99 -6.43 5.52 -6.89
N THR A 100 -6.39 4.59 -7.85
CA THR A 100 -6.62 3.16 -7.61
C THR A 100 -5.33 2.41 -7.26
N ASP A 101 -4.18 3.02 -7.51
CA ASP A 101 -2.87 2.50 -7.15
C ASP A 101 -2.31 3.32 -5.98
N THR A 102 -2.58 2.87 -4.76
CA THR A 102 -2.05 3.50 -3.55
C THR A 102 -0.59 3.10 -3.30
N ALA A 103 -0.12 1.98 -3.86
CA ALA A 103 1.21 1.46 -3.63
C ALA A 103 2.30 2.36 -4.23
N SER A 104 2.06 2.94 -5.43
CA SER A 104 2.98 3.92 -6.02
C SER A 104 3.08 5.24 -5.25
N LEU A 105 2.09 5.54 -4.40
CA LEU A 105 2.05 6.77 -3.59
C LEU A 105 2.71 6.61 -2.22
N TYR A 106 3.04 5.39 -1.79
CA TYR A 106 3.70 5.15 -0.50
C TYR A 106 4.96 5.99 -0.33
N GLY A 107 5.83 6.04 -1.35
CA GLY A 107 7.06 6.84 -1.30
C GLY A 107 6.80 8.33 -0.99
N LYS A 108 5.83 8.94 -1.70
CA LYS A 108 5.46 10.35 -1.51
C LYS A 108 4.94 10.63 -0.09
N VAL A 109 4.12 9.73 0.45
CA VAL A 109 3.60 9.85 1.82
C VAL A 109 4.73 9.75 2.85
N LEU A 110 5.65 8.81 2.68
CA LEU A 110 6.77 8.63 3.59
C LEU A 110 7.73 9.84 3.54
N ASP A 111 7.98 10.40 2.35
CA ASP A 111 8.79 11.61 2.18
C ASP A 111 8.15 12.84 2.84
N LEU A 112 6.83 12.98 2.73
CA LEU A 112 6.10 14.05 3.41
C LEU A 112 6.19 13.90 4.94
N ILE A 113 5.96 12.70 5.47
CA ILE A 113 6.10 12.43 6.91
C ILE A 113 7.54 12.73 7.34
N LYS A 114 8.55 12.35 6.56
CA LYS A 114 9.96 12.63 6.84
C LYS A 114 10.22 14.14 6.93
N ALA A 115 9.74 14.90 5.95
CA ALA A 115 9.94 16.34 5.89
C ALA A 115 9.27 17.08 7.06
N ARG A 116 8.05 16.68 7.45
CA ARG A 116 7.27 17.33 8.51
C ARG A 116 7.67 16.92 9.92
N THR A 117 8.07 15.67 10.09
CA THR A 117 8.54 15.16 11.39
C THR A 117 10.04 15.31 11.58
N ASN A 118 10.80 15.82 10.60
CA ASN A 118 12.26 15.91 10.62
C ASN A 118 12.95 14.58 11.00
N SER A 119 12.33 13.46 10.65
CA SER A 119 12.85 12.13 10.97
C SER A 119 14.08 11.80 10.10
N SER A 120 14.92 10.88 10.58
CA SER A 120 16.06 10.38 9.81
C SER A 120 15.59 9.41 8.72
N SER A 121 14.66 8.55 9.09
CA SER A 121 14.03 7.57 8.22
C SER A 121 12.55 7.39 8.57
N VAL A 122 11.78 7.07 7.54
CA VAL A 122 10.38 6.65 7.57
C VAL A 122 10.25 5.43 6.66
N TYR A 123 9.49 4.43 7.10
CA TYR A 123 9.28 3.17 6.39
C TYR A 123 7.87 2.63 6.62
N LEU A 124 7.35 1.94 5.61
CA LEU A 124 6.08 1.25 5.62
C LEU A 124 6.31 -0.27 5.71
N GLY A 125 5.78 -0.89 6.75
CA GLY A 125 5.79 -2.35 6.92
C GLY A 125 4.39 -2.93 6.76
N ARG A 126 4.29 -4.11 6.16
CA ARG A 126 3.06 -4.90 6.08
C ARG A 126 3.20 -6.14 6.96
N LYS A 127 2.19 -6.44 7.78
CA LYS A 127 2.13 -7.69 8.53
C LYS A 127 1.63 -8.80 7.59
N GLU A 128 2.39 -9.87 7.50
CA GLU A 128 2.03 -11.07 6.74
C GLU A 128 2.42 -12.33 7.50
N THR A 129 1.75 -13.44 7.20
CA THR A 129 2.09 -14.76 7.76
C THR A 129 2.79 -15.58 6.69
N THR A 130 3.94 -16.17 7.01
CA THR A 130 4.68 -17.07 6.11
C THR A 130 3.97 -18.41 5.89
N ASP A 131 4.43 -19.22 4.94
CA ASP A 131 3.94 -20.60 4.76
C ASP A 131 4.14 -21.48 6.00
N ALA A 132 5.16 -21.18 6.80
CA ALA A 132 5.45 -21.89 8.04
C ALA A 132 4.55 -21.46 9.22
N GLY A 133 3.56 -20.57 9.00
CA GLY A 133 2.68 -20.06 10.05
C GLY A 133 3.33 -19.02 10.97
N VAL A 134 4.52 -18.52 10.62
CA VAL A 134 5.21 -17.48 11.39
C VAL A 134 4.78 -16.10 10.89
N SER A 135 4.28 -15.25 11.78
CA SER A 135 3.98 -13.86 11.47
C SER A 135 5.27 -13.06 11.24
N GLN A 136 5.28 -12.17 10.26
CA GLN A 136 6.41 -11.28 9.99
C GLN A 136 5.94 -9.88 9.54
N ILE A 137 6.77 -8.85 9.77
CA ILE A 137 6.56 -7.51 9.22
C ILE A 137 7.56 -7.31 8.10
N GLN A 138 7.08 -7.21 6.86
CA GLN A 138 7.89 -6.97 5.67
C GLN A 138 7.86 -5.49 5.30
N TYR A 139 9.03 -4.86 5.19
CA TYR A 139 9.14 -3.46 4.80
C TYR A 139 9.04 -3.31 3.28
N LEU A 140 7.96 -2.68 2.82
CA LEU A 140 7.61 -2.53 1.40
C LEU A 140 8.15 -1.23 0.81
N ALA A 141 8.16 -0.16 1.59
CA ALA A 141 8.63 1.16 1.15
C ALA A 141 9.43 1.83 2.26
N SER A 142 10.46 2.58 1.88
CA SER A 142 11.28 3.35 2.84
C SER A 142 11.94 4.54 2.18
N THR A 143 12.16 5.58 2.99
CA THR A 143 13.04 6.72 2.65
C THR A 143 14.53 6.41 2.87
N GLN A 144 14.86 5.18 3.30
CA GLN A 144 16.20 4.64 3.41
C GLN A 144 16.31 3.38 2.52
N GLU A 145 17.22 3.40 1.55
CA GLU A 145 17.37 2.31 0.56
C GLU A 145 17.57 0.92 1.20
N ASP A 146 18.34 0.84 2.29
CA ASP A 146 18.66 -0.43 2.95
C ASP A 146 17.51 -1.08 3.73
N MET A 147 16.34 -0.44 3.87
CA MET A 147 15.24 -0.96 4.68
C MET A 147 14.23 -1.79 3.89
N VAL A 148 14.10 -1.56 2.58
CA VAL A 148 13.14 -2.30 1.74
C VAL A 148 13.55 -3.76 1.63
N GLY A 149 12.60 -4.68 1.80
CA GLY A 149 12.84 -6.13 1.78
C GLY A 149 13.43 -6.70 3.07
N LYS A 150 13.66 -5.87 4.11
CA LYS A 150 13.96 -6.38 5.45
C LYS A 150 12.69 -6.86 6.14
N VAL A 151 12.88 -7.79 7.07
CA VAL A 151 11.80 -8.47 7.77
C VAL A 151 12.04 -8.43 9.28
N LEU A 152 11.02 -8.05 10.04
CA LEU A 152 10.95 -8.35 11.47
C LEU A 152 10.21 -9.66 11.65
N LYS A 153 10.86 -10.64 12.30
CA LYS A 153 10.25 -11.93 12.59
C LYS A 153 9.38 -11.82 13.83
N GLY A 154 8.17 -12.32 13.74
CA GLY A 154 7.29 -12.52 14.87
C GLY A 154 7.41 -13.93 15.40
N VAL A 155 6.39 -14.33 16.13
CA VAL A 155 6.19 -15.68 16.63
C VAL A 155 5.21 -16.44 15.75
N ALA A 156 5.26 -17.77 15.82
CA ALA A 156 4.18 -18.61 15.32
C ALA A 156 2.92 -18.39 16.20
N ASP A 157 1.74 -18.57 15.61
CA ASP A 157 0.48 -18.42 16.35
C ASP A 157 0.46 -19.33 17.60
N GLY A 158 0.41 -18.72 18.79
CA GLY A 158 0.34 -19.41 20.08
C GLY A 158 1.66 -19.52 20.87
N GLU A 159 2.79 -19.03 20.33
CA GLU A 159 4.06 -18.95 21.05
C GLU A 159 4.37 -17.51 21.50
N GLU A 160 4.83 -17.30 22.73
CA GLU A 160 5.18 -15.95 23.24
C GLU A 160 6.68 -15.63 23.14
N GLU A 161 7.54 -16.65 23.04
CA GLU A 161 9.00 -16.48 23.02
C GLU A 161 9.52 -16.43 21.57
N GLY A 162 10.25 -15.36 21.22
CA GLY A 162 10.96 -15.25 19.94
C GLY A 162 10.60 -14.06 19.05
N MET A 163 9.69 -13.18 19.48
CA MET A 163 9.38 -11.94 18.74
C MET A 163 10.63 -11.06 18.59
N GLU A 164 10.98 -10.70 17.36
CA GLU A 164 12.03 -9.72 17.07
C GLU A 164 11.43 -8.33 16.91
N GLY A 165 11.82 -7.40 17.79
CA GLY A 165 11.47 -6.00 17.68
C GLY A 165 10.32 -5.56 18.59
N VAL A 166 10.36 -4.28 18.98
CA VAL A 166 9.35 -3.60 19.80
C VAL A 166 8.03 -3.31 19.07
N THR A 167 7.94 -3.56 17.76
CA THR A 167 6.80 -3.12 16.94
C THR A 167 5.58 -4.04 17.06
N TRP A 168 5.77 -5.31 17.44
CA TRP A 168 4.72 -6.33 17.50
C TRP A 168 3.48 -6.01 18.33
N PRO A 169 3.59 -5.39 19.53
CA PRO A 169 2.43 -5.06 20.36
C PRO A 169 1.39 -4.18 19.67
N ILE A 170 1.75 -3.48 18.57
CA ILE A 170 0.84 -2.61 17.83
C ILE A 170 -0.33 -3.39 17.22
N PHE A 171 -0.12 -4.70 16.97
CA PHE A 171 -1.10 -5.62 16.41
C PHE A 171 -1.90 -6.38 17.47
N THR A 172 -1.58 -6.24 18.75
CA THR A 172 -2.27 -6.93 19.83
C THR A 172 -3.51 -6.12 20.23
N SER A 173 -4.69 -6.70 20.08
CA SER A 173 -5.94 -6.12 20.58
C SER A 173 -6.15 -6.39 22.06
N SER A 174 -6.78 -5.45 22.75
CA SER A 174 -7.38 -5.63 24.07
C SER A 174 -8.89 -5.41 23.99
N GLU A 175 -9.68 -6.26 24.64
CA GLU A 175 -11.13 -6.05 24.78
C GLU A 175 -11.41 -5.09 25.94
N VAL A 176 -12.15 -4.02 25.67
CA VAL A 176 -12.59 -3.04 26.66
C VAL A 176 -14.11 -3.00 26.64
N GLU A 177 -14.74 -3.25 27.78
CA GLU A 177 -16.19 -3.08 27.93
C GLU A 177 -16.51 -1.58 28.02
N GLU A 178 -17.29 -1.06 27.08
CA GLU A 178 -17.79 0.30 27.07
C GLU A 178 -19.27 0.29 27.42
N THR A 179 -19.64 0.95 28.51
CA THR A 179 -21.04 1.10 28.91
C THR A 179 -21.66 2.24 28.11
N LEU A 180 -22.48 1.91 27.11
CA LEU A 180 -23.27 2.87 26.37
C LEU A 180 -24.58 3.10 27.11
N THR A 181 -24.81 4.34 27.55
CA THR A 181 -26.11 4.75 28.07
C THR A 181 -26.96 5.24 26.92
N ASP A 182 -28.06 4.55 26.63
CA ASP A 182 -29.02 4.98 25.62
C ASP A 182 -29.63 6.33 26.03
N ALA A 183 -29.53 7.33 25.15
CA ALA A 183 -29.95 8.69 25.44
C ALA A 183 -31.48 8.87 25.51
N GLU A 184 -32.26 7.94 24.97
CA GLU A 184 -33.73 7.96 25.00
C GLU A 184 -34.31 7.09 26.13
N THR A 185 -33.70 5.94 26.43
CA THR A 185 -34.25 4.98 27.41
C THR A 185 -33.54 5.00 28.76
N GLY A 186 -32.32 5.55 28.83
CA GLY A 186 -31.49 5.54 30.03
C GLY A 186 -31.00 4.14 30.43
N GLU A 187 -31.19 3.13 29.58
CA GLU A 187 -30.67 1.78 29.80
C GLU A 187 -29.18 1.73 29.46
N GLU A 188 -28.40 1.18 30.39
CA GLU A 188 -26.97 0.93 30.20
C GLU A 188 -26.80 -0.40 29.47
N SER A 189 -26.31 -0.34 28.23
CA SER A 189 -25.89 -1.50 27.46
C SER A 189 -24.37 -1.59 27.46
N THR A 190 -23.81 -2.70 27.92
CA THR A 190 -22.37 -2.97 27.85
C THR A 190 -22.03 -3.53 26.47
N VAL A 191 -21.21 -2.79 25.71
CA VAL A 191 -20.69 -3.22 24.41
C VAL A 191 -19.19 -3.49 24.57
N THR A 192 -18.76 -4.72 24.32
CA THR A 192 -17.34 -5.08 24.30
C THR A 192 -16.72 -4.54 23.01
N LYS A 193 -15.76 -3.63 23.14
CA LYS A 193 -15.04 -3.03 22.02
C LYS A 193 -13.60 -3.49 22.00
N THR A 194 -13.17 -4.01 20.85
CA THR A 194 -11.78 -4.36 20.59
C THR A 194 -10.98 -3.07 20.35
N VAL A 195 -10.05 -2.75 21.24
CA VAL A 195 -9.17 -1.58 21.17
C VAL A 195 -7.76 -2.03 20.83
N PHE A 196 -7.12 -1.34 19.90
CA PHE A 196 -5.72 -1.56 19.55
C PHE A 196 -4.85 -0.36 19.95
N PRO A 197 -3.54 -0.56 20.20
CA PRO A 197 -2.62 0.55 20.43
C PRO A 197 -2.56 1.51 19.24
N GLU A 198 -2.64 2.81 19.53
CA GLU A 198 -2.56 3.87 18.50
C GLU A 198 -1.13 4.18 18.04
N GLU A 199 -0.16 3.97 18.93
CA GLU A 199 1.26 4.19 18.63
C GLU A 199 2.13 3.35 19.57
N ILE A 200 3.32 3.00 19.08
CA ILE A 200 4.43 2.55 19.90
C ILE A 200 5.49 3.64 19.88
N VAL A 201 6.00 4.01 21.06
CA VAL A 201 7.04 5.02 21.19
C VAL A 201 8.18 4.43 22.01
N VAL A 202 9.38 4.44 21.42
CA VAL A 202 10.63 4.11 22.09
C VAL A 202 11.48 5.37 22.15
N PRO A 203 11.53 6.07 23.30
CA PRO A 203 12.23 7.35 23.43
C PRO A 203 13.74 7.22 23.18
N ASN A 204 14.34 6.08 23.54
CA ASN A 204 15.76 5.83 23.36
C ASN A 204 16.03 4.40 22.87
N VAL A 205 16.28 4.27 21.56
CA VAL A 205 16.52 2.99 20.90
C VAL A 205 17.78 2.26 21.41
N CYS A 206 18.77 2.97 21.95
CA CYS A 206 19.98 2.33 22.49
C CYS A 206 19.78 1.73 23.89
N ARG A 207 18.70 2.11 24.58
CA ARG A 207 18.42 1.65 25.95
C ARG A 207 17.43 0.50 25.98
N ASP A 208 16.64 0.34 24.92
CA ASP A 208 15.64 -0.72 24.84
C ASP A 208 16.24 -1.96 24.16
N PRO A 209 16.46 -3.07 24.88
CA PRO A 209 17.03 -4.28 24.29
C PRO A 209 16.08 -4.99 23.33
N ALA A 210 14.78 -4.68 23.35
CA ALA A 210 13.79 -5.31 22.48
C ALA A 210 13.79 -4.70 21.06
N ILE A 211 14.48 -3.58 20.82
CA ILE A 211 14.51 -2.99 19.49
C ILE A 211 15.48 -3.74 18.58
N LYS A 212 15.01 -4.09 17.38
CA LYS A 212 15.86 -4.67 16.34
C LYS A 212 16.45 -3.55 15.49
N CYS A 213 17.76 -3.37 15.56
CA CYS A 213 18.48 -2.50 14.63
C CYS A 213 19.00 -3.31 13.44
N PHE A 214 18.61 -2.94 12.21
CA PHE A 214 19.12 -3.57 10.99
C PHE A 214 20.47 -3.01 10.51
N GLY A 215 21.09 -2.14 11.31
CA GLY A 215 22.38 -1.51 11.06
C GLY A 215 23.08 -1.22 12.38
N LEU A 216 24.11 -0.36 12.33
CA LEU A 216 24.82 0.04 13.54
C LEU A 216 23.86 0.79 14.49
N PRO A 217 23.72 0.37 15.76
CA PRO A 217 22.90 1.07 16.74
C PRO A 217 23.42 2.51 16.93
N LYS A 218 22.53 3.51 16.77
CA LYS A 218 22.85 4.92 17.08
C LYS A 218 21.77 5.51 17.97
N LEU A 219 22.11 6.57 18.69
CA LEU A 219 21.20 7.27 19.59
C LEU A 219 20.04 7.91 18.83
N GLY A 220 18.82 7.74 19.32
CA GLY A 220 17.60 8.32 18.76
C GLY A 220 16.36 7.72 19.38
N SER A 221 15.21 8.08 18.84
CA SER A 221 13.89 7.56 19.20
C SER A 221 13.24 6.86 18.01
N TYR A 222 12.31 5.95 18.26
CA TYR A 222 11.53 5.24 17.25
C TYR A 222 10.05 5.36 17.58
N VAL A 223 9.22 5.57 16.56
CA VAL A 223 7.76 5.57 16.66
C VAL A 223 7.18 4.66 15.57
N ALA A 224 6.18 3.87 15.93
CA ALA A 224 5.37 3.09 14.99
C ALA A 224 3.91 3.49 15.12
N VAL A 225 3.25 3.72 13.99
CA VAL A 225 1.83 4.06 13.89
C VAL A 225 1.15 3.02 13.00
N PRO A 226 -0.02 2.47 13.40
CA PRO A 226 -0.69 1.48 12.59
C PRO A 226 -1.43 2.14 11.41
N VAL A 227 -1.45 1.44 10.28
CA VAL A 227 -2.32 1.71 9.13
C VAL A 227 -3.19 0.48 8.98
N ARG A 228 -4.45 0.57 9.38
CA ARG A 228 -5.41 -0.54 9.30
C ARG A 228 -6.57 -0.15 8.41
N TYR A 229 -6.94 -1.03 7.50
CA TYR A 229 -8.10 -0.83 6.66
C TYR A 229 -8.77 -2.16 6.34
N SER A 230 -10.04 -2.08 5.96
CA SER A 230 -10.83 -3.23 5.53
C SER A 230 -10.53 -3.54 4.07
N SER A 231 -9.84 -4.65 3.83
CA SER A 231 -9.47 -5.11 2.49
C SER A 231 -10.51 -6.08 1.97
N CYS A 232 -10.92 -5.90 0.71
CA CYS A 232 -11.87 -6.77 0.00
C CYS A 232 -11.21 -7.54 -1.16
N LEU A 233 -9.93 -7.29 -1.44
CA LEU A 233 -9.17 -7.97 -2.49
C LEU A 233 -8.44 -9.22 -1.97
N HIS A 234 -9.22 -10.19 -1.49
CA HIS A 234 -8.70 -11.48 -1.01
C HIS A 234 -9.52 -12.66 -1.55
N GLU A 235 -9.04 -13.90 -1.33
CA GLU A 235 -9.60 -15.13 -1.91
C GLU A 235 -11.09 -15.37 -1.60
N ASN A 236 -11.57 -14.80 -0.50
CA ASN A 236 -12.95 -14.91 -0.01
C ASN A 236 -13.67 -13.56 -0.02
N GLY A 237 -13.19 -12.59 -0.82
CA GLY A 237 -13.66 -11.20 -0.83
C GLY A 237 -15.04 -10.98 -1.45
N ILE A 238 -15.70 -12.05 -1.93
CA ILE A 238 -16.99 -11.99 -2.62
C ILE A 238 -17.96 -12.94 -1.90
N GLU A 239 -19.10 -12.41 -1.47
CA GLU A 239 -20.24 -13.19 -0.97
C GLU A 239 -21.52 -12.83 -1.75
N ASP A 240 -22.51 -13.73 -1.73
CA ASP A 240 -23.84 -13.44 -2.26
C ASP A 240 -24.48 -12.32 -1.44
N ALA A 241 -25.03 -11.30 -2.11
CA ALA A 241 -25.68 -10.21 -1.41
C ALA A 241 -26.91 -10.73 -0.63
N PRO A 242 -27.16 -10.21 0.59
CA PRO A 242 -28.34 -10.59 1.34
C PRO A 242 -29.61 -10.27 0.54
N PRO A 243 -30.65 -11.12 0.63
CA PRO A 243 -31.90 -10.85 -0.08
C PRO A 243 -32.43 -9.48 0.33
N PRO A 244 -32.98 -8.68 -0.61
CA PRO A 244 -33.55 -7.39 -0.27
C PRO A 244 -34.59 -7.57 0.84
N PRO A 245 -34.66 -6.65 1.81
CA PRO A 245 -35.68 -6.72 2.85
C PRO A 245 -37.05 -6.83 2.18
N GLU A 246 -37.86 -7.80 2.61
CA GLU A 246 -39.22 -7.96 2.08
C GLU A 246 -39.92 -6.59 2.16
N PRO A 247 -40.57 -6.13 1.08
CA PRO A 247 -41.27 -4.86 1.12
C PRO A 247 -42.25 -4.95 2.27
N VAL A 248 -42.02 -4.14 3.31
CA VAL A 248 -42.96 -3.96 4.42
C VAL A 248 -44.28 -3.63 3.74
N ALA A 249 -45.24 -4.56 3.83
CA ALA A 249 -46.56 -4.34 3.27
C ALA A 249 -47.02 -2.99 3.82
N ALA A 250 -47.35 -2.07 2.91
CA ALA A 250 -47.91 -0.78 3.25
C ALA A 250 -49.32 -0.99 3.85
N GLU A 251 -49.39 -1.56 5.04
CA GLU A 251 -50.52 -1.44 5.93
C GLU A 251 -50.33 -0.11 6.69
N ASP A 252 -51.29 0.80 6.46
CA ASP A 252 -51.48 2.09 7.14
C ASP A 252 -50.65 3.31 6.71
N VAL A 253 -50.53 3.56 5.39
CA VAL A 253 -50.31 4.94 4.92
C VAL A 253 -51.63 5.51 4.39
N ASP A 254 -52.15 6.49 5.13
CA ASP A 254 -53.32 7.32 4.83
C ASP A 254 -53.29 7.83 3.36
N PRO A 255 -54.30 7.54 2.53
CA PRO A 255 -54.30 7.86 1.10
C PRO A 255 -54.34 9.37 0.78
N GLU A 256 -54.36 10.28 1.76
CA GLU A 256 -54.50 11.72 1.52
C GLU A 256 -53.16 12.50 1.47
N ALA A 257 -52.01 11.88 1.74
CA ALA A 257 -50.70 12.57 1.76
C ALA A 257 -49.73 12.23 0.59
N ALA A 258 -50.03 11.23 -0.24
CA ALA A 258 -49.07 10.68 -1.22
C ALA A 258 -49.14 11.29 -2.64
N ALA A 259 -49.71 12.49 -2.81
CA ALA A 259 -49.95 13.06 -4.14
C ALA A 259 -48.91 14.11 -4.61
N ALA A 260 -47.82 14.35 -3.88
CA ALA A 260 -46.95 15.49 -4.19
C ALA A 260 -45.45 15.24 -3.93
N THR A 261 -44.87 14.19 -4.51
CA THR A 261 -43.49 14.10 -5.05
C THR A 261 -43.16 12.63 -5.29
N ALA A 262 -43.42 12.14 -6.50
CA ALA A 262 -42.91 10.84 -6.94
C ALA A 262 -42.16 11.08 -8.26
N GLU A 263 -40.88 11.47 -8.13
CA GLU A 263 -39.94 11.20 -9.21
C GLU A 263 -39.81 9.67 -9.33
N PRO A 264 -39.80 9.11 -10.55
CA PRO A 264 -39.60 7.68 -10.72
C PRO A 264 -38.16 7.34 -10.30
N VAL A 265 -38.00 6.85 -9.08
CA VAL A 265 -36.79 6.15 -8.67
C VAL A 265 -36.71 4.92 -9.57
N VAL A 266 -35.79 4.94 -10.53
CA VAL A 266 -35.39 3.74 -11.25
C VAL A 266 -34.73 2.87 -10.19
N GLU A 267 -35.46 1.89 -9.65
CA GLU A 267 -34.88 0.86 -8.78
C GLU A 267 -33.85 0.10 -9.61
N GLU A 268 -32.58 0.44 -9.43
CA GLU A 268 -31.48 -0.41 -9.88
C GLU A 268 -31.67 -1.78 -9.23
N PRO A 269 -31.55 -2.89 -9.99
CA PRO A 269 -31.66 -4.22 -9.42
C PRO A 269 -30.64 -4.35 -8.28
N PRO A 270 -31.02 -4.99 -7.16
CA PRO A 270 -30.12 -5.11 -6.02
C PRO A 270 -28.82 -5.78 -6.46
N PRO A 271 -27.66 -5.31 -5.95
CA PRO A 271 -26.37 -5.90 -6.31
C PRO A 271 -26.39 -7.38 -5.98
N LYS A 272 -25.88 -8.21 -6.90
CA LYS A 272 -25.86 -9.67 -6.71
C LYS A 272 -24.82 -10.12 -5.68
N PHE A 273 -23.76 -9.33 -5.52
CA PHE A 273 -22.63 -9.65 -4.66
C PHE A 273 -22.34 -8.52 -3.67
N SER A 274 -21.80 -8.90 -2.52
CA SER A 274 -21.31 -7.99 -1.48
C SER A 274 -19.83 -8.25 -1.21
N PRO A 275 -19.04 -7.21 -0.85
CA PRO A 275 -17.64 -7.39 -0.50
C PRO A 275 -17.51 -7.96 0.92
N VAL A 276 -16.80 -9.07 1.05
CA VAL A 276 -16.31 -9.56 2.35
C VAL A 276 -15.04 -8.80 2.69
N ASN A 277 -14.94 -8.31 3.92
CA ASN A 277 -13.82 -7.50 4.36
C ASN A 277 -12.95 -8.25 5.37
N VAL A 278 -11.63 -8.25 5.15
CA VAL A 278 -10.62 -8.72 6.10
C VAL A 278 -9.73 -7.56 6.49
N THR A 279 -9.31 -7.51 7.76
CA THR A 279 -8.42 -6.44 8.23
C THR A 279 -7.02 -6.61 7.64
N SER A 280 -6.59 -5.62 6.84
CA SER A 280 -5.22 -5.48 6.38
C SER A 280 -4.44 -4.60 7.35
N GLU A 281 -3.29 -5.10 7.84
CA GLU A 281 -2.49 -4.45 8.87
C GLU A 281 -1.12 -4.02 8.35
N PHE A 282 -0.89 -2.71 8.37
CA PHE A 282 0.37 -2.07 8.01
C PHE A 282 0.86 -1.20 9.18
N ILE A 283 2.13 -0.79 9.13
CA ILE A 283 2.74 0.14 10.08
C ILE A 283 3.56 1.18 9.33
N ILE A 284 3.45 2.44 9.75
CA ILE A 284 4.40 3.50 9.41
C ILE A 284 5.34 3.64 10.60
N GLY A 285 6.58 3.20 10.42
CA GLY A 285 7.66 3.40 11.38
C GLY A 285 8.50 4.60 10.98
N PHE A 286 8.90 5.41 11.96
CA PHE A 286 9.83 6.51 11.74
C PHE A 286 10.74 6.71 12.93
N ASP A 287 11.96 7.16 12.68
CA ASP A 287 12.99 7.23 13.69
C ASP A 287 13.88 8.48 13.56
N SER A 288 14.50 8.86 14.67
CA SER A 288 15.45 9.97 14.78
C SER A 288 16.88 9.46 15.03
N VAL A 289 17.19 8.26 14.54
CA VAL A 289 18.47 7.57 14.79
C VAL A 289 19.62 8.38 14.20
N GLY A 290 20.58 8.75 15.05
CA GLY A 290 21.69 9.63 14.72
C GLY A 290 21.47 11.10 15.06
N GLN A 291 20.23 11.52 15.38
CA GLN A 291 19.93 12.88 15.84
C GLN A 291 19.86 12.98 17.37
N GLY A 292 19.59 11.87 18.06
CA GLY A 292 19.53 11.84 19.53
C GLY A 292 18.39 12.65 20.15
N ARG A 293 17.28 12.85 19.42
CA ARG A 293 16.09 13.58 19.87
C ARG A 293 14.87 12.68 19.96
N GLU A 294 13.89 13.08 20.77
CA GLU A 294 12.55 12.47 20.79
C GLU A 294 11.61 13.20 19.82
N PHE A 295 10.55 12.52 19.40
CA PHE A 295 9.48 13.12 18.59
C PHE A 295 8.48 13.89 19.46
N THR A 296 8.03 15.05 18.98
CA THR A 296 7.01 15.86 19.66
C THR A 296 5.62 15.27 19.46
N LYS A 297 4.64 15.76 20.24
CA LYS A 297 3.26 15.29 20.11
C LYS A 297 2.66 15.67 18.75
N GLU A 298 3.00 16.84 18.23
CA GLU A 298 2.55 17.36 16.94
C GLU A 298 3.07 16.48 15.79
N GLU A 299 4.36 16.11 15.83
CA GLU A 299 4.98 15.22 14.85
C GLU A 299 4.28 13.84 14.81
N LYS A 300 4.00 13.26 15.99
CA LYS A 300 3.27 11.98 16.09
C LYS A 300 1.84 12.08 15.61
N THR A 301 1.15 13.17 15.96
CA THR A 301 -0.24 13.44 15.50
C THR A 301 -0.31 13.59 13.99
N PHE A 302 0.68 14.26 13.39
CA PHE A 302 0.78 14.40 11.94
C PHE A 302 0.95 13.04 11.24
N ALA A 303 1.86 12.19 11.74
CA ALA A 303 2.06 10.85 11.20
C ALA A 303 0.79 9.99 11.32
N LYS A 304 0.07 10.07 12.44
CA LYS A 304 -1.25 9.43 12.63
C LYS A 304 -2.30 9.89 11.63
N ALA A 305 -2.39 11.19 11.38
CA ALA A 305 -3.35 11.72 10.41
C ALA A 305 -3.08 11.17 8.99
N TRP A 306 -1.81 11.09 8.59
CA TRP A 306 -1.44 10.53 7.28
C TRP A 306 -1.59 9.01 7.22
N ALA A 307 -1.37 8.30 8.34
CA ALA A 307 -1.67 6.87 8.44
C ALA A 307 -3.18 6.60 8.21
N SER A 308 -4.07 7.40 8.81
CA SER A 308 -5.52 7.31 8.58
C SER A 308 -5.90 7.60 7.14
N LYS A 309 -5.37 8.70 6.56
CA LYS A 309 -5.62 9.04 5.15
C LYS A 309 -5.18 7.93 4.21
N LEU A 310 -4.03 7.30 4.47
CA LEU A 310 -3.53 6.19 3.66
C LEU A 310 -4.43 4.95 3.78
N ALA A 311 -4.92 4.65 4.99
CA ALA A 311 -5.87 3.56 5.22
C ALA A 311 -7.20 3.80 4.48
N GLU A 312 -7.79 4.99 4.62
CA GLU A 312 -9.04 5.38 3.95
C GLU A 312 -8.89 5.35 2.42
N ALA A 313 -7.80 5.90 1.88
CA ALA A 313 -7.50 5.86 0.45
C ALA A 313 -7.32 4.43 -0.06
N SER A 314 -6.62 3.57 0.68
CA SER A 314 -6.42 2.17 0.30
C SER A 314 -7.72 1.39 0.29
N GLN A 315 -8.58 1.58 1.29
CA GLN A 315 -9.92 0.97 1.32
C GLN A 315 -10.80 1.44 0.15
N ALA A 316 -10.82 2.73 -0.13
CA ALA A 316 -11.60 3.29 -1.24
C ALA A 316 -11.10 2.80 -2.61
N ALA A 317 -9.78 2.73 -2.80
CA ALA A 317 -9.15 2.20 -4.00
C ALA A 317 -9.49 0.72 -4.22
N GLU A 318 -9.36 -0.10 -3.17
CA GLU A 318 -9.70 -1.53 -3.24
C GLU A 318 -11.18 -1.76 -3.54
N LEU A 319 -12.09 -1.02 -2.89
CA LEU A 319 -13.52 -1.14 -3.14
C LEU A 319 -13.87 -0.76 -4.59
N LYS A 320 -13.21 0.26 -5.15
CA LYS A 320 -13.39 0.64 -6.55
C LYS A 320 -12.94 -0.47 -7.49
N LEU A 321 -11.75 -1.03 -7.28
CA LEU A 321 -11.23 -2.15 -8.07
C LEU A 321 -12.12 -3.40 -7.94
N TRP A 322 -12.62 -3.68 -6.74
CA TRP A 322 -13.56 -4.77 -6.49
C TRP A 322 -14.85 -4.61 -7.30
N ASN A 323 -15.44 -3.41 -7.31
CA ASN A 323 -16.64 -3.13 -8.12
C ASN A 323 -16.39 -3.31 -9.62
N GLU A 324 -15.25 -2.82 -10.13
CA GLU A 324 -14.85 -3.00 -11.53
C GLU A 324 -14.70 -4.48 -11.90
N ASP A 325 -14.09 -5.26 -11.00
CA ASP A 325 -13.91 -6.70 -11.16
C ASP A 325 -15.24 -7.46 -11.15
N ILE A 326 -16.17 -7.15 -10.24
CA ILE A 326 -17.47 -7.81 -10.18
C ILE A 326 -18.24 -7.60 -11.50
N VAL A 327 -18.26 -6.37 -12.02
CA VAL A 327 -18.89 -6.07 -13.32
C VAL A 327 -18.23 -6.89 -14.45
N ALA A 328 -16.91 -6.98 -14.46
CA ALA A 328 -16.18 -7.78 -15.45
C ALA A 328 -16.47 -9.28 -15.32
N MET A 329 -16.56 -9.80 -14.10
CA MET A 329 -16.87 -11.20 -13.82
C MET A 329 -18.31 -11.56 -14.20
N GLU A 330 -19.28 -10.68 -13.95
CA GLU A 330 -20.68 -10.88 -14.39
C GLU A 330 -20.80 -10.89 -15.91
N ALA A 331 -20.08 -9.99 -16.60
CA ALA A 331 -20.00 -9.99 -18.06
C ALA A 331 -19.37 -11.28 -18.60
N ALA A 332 -18.32 -11.78 -17.95
CA ALA A 332 -17.69 -13.05 -18.31
C ALA A 332 -18.61 -14.26 -18.05
N ALA A 333 -19.38 -14.24 -16.95
CA ALA A 333 -20.33 -15.30 -16.62
C ALA A 333 -21.43 -15.44 -17.68
N ALA A 334 -21.87 -14.33 -18.29
CA ALA A 334 -22.86 -14.36 -19.38
C ALA A 334 -22.36 -15.11 -20.63
N GLY A 335 -21.04 -15.17 -20.86
CA GLY A 335 -20.42 -15.86 -21.99
C GLY A 335 -19.96 -17.30 -21.70
N GLU A 336 -20.21 -17.82 -20.51
CA GLU A 336 -19.65 -19.12 -20.10
C GLU A 336 -20.16 -20.29 -20.93
N ALA A 337 -21.43 -20.28 -21.33
CA ALA A 337 -21.98 -21.35 -22.16
C ALA A 337 -21.18 -21.53 -23.47
N ASP A 338 -20.70 -20.44 -24.04
CA ASP A 338 -19.85 -20.45 -25.24
C ASP A 338 -18.46 -20.99 -24.93
N VAL A 339 -17.90 -20.66 -23.76
CA VAL A 339 -16.59 -21.20 -23.29
C VAL A 339 -16.68 -22.70 -23.08
N VAL A 340 -17.74 -23.20 -22.42
CA VAL A 340 -17.97 -24.63 -22.20
C VAL A 340 -18.14 -25.36 -23.53
N ALA A 341 -18.89 -24.78 -24.47
CA ALA A 341 -19.04 -25.33 -25.82
C ALA A 341 -17.70 -25.36 -26.58
N ALA A 342 -16.89 -24.31 -26.47
CA ALA A 342 -15.56 -24.25 -27.09
C ALA A 342 -14.61 -25.31 -26.50
N ILE A 343 -14.62 -25.53 -25.18
CA ILE A 343 -13.85 -26.60 -24.52
C ILE A 343 -14.29 -27.97 -25.03
N ALA A 344 -15.60 -28.23 -25.10
CA ALA A 344 -16.11 -29.51 -25.57
C ALA A 344 -15.69 -29.78 -27.02
N ALA A 345 -15.83 -28.78 -27.90
CA ALA A 345 -15.40 -28.86 -29.29
C ALA A 345 -13.88 -29.05 -29.42
N ALA A 346 -13.09 -28.34 -28.63
CA ALA A 346 -11.63 -28.49 -28.61
C ALA A 346 -11.21 -29.88 -28.14
N LYS A 347 -11.84 -30.41 -27.08
CA LYS A 347 -11.58 -31.78 -26.59
C LYS A 347 -11.92 -32.84 -27.65
N GLU A 348 -13.03 -32.69 -28.37
CA GLU A 348 -13.42 -33.62 -29.42
C GLU A 348 -12.46 -33.58 -30.62
N ALA A 349 -12.11 -32.37 -31.09
CA ALA A 349 -11.14 -32.19 -32.16
C ALA A 349 -9.76 -32.75 -31.80
N ALA A 350 -9.30 -32.48 -30.58
CA ALA A 350 -7.99 -32.91 -30.12
C ALA A 350 -7.93 -34.43 -29.89
N ALA A 351 -9.02 -35.06 -29.41
CA ALA A 351 -9.14 -36.51 -29.32
C ALA A 351 -9.11 -37.19 -30.70
N ALA A 352 -9.75 -36.59 -31.71
CA ALA A 352 -9.71 -37.09 -33.08
C ALA A 352 -8.29 -37.02 -33.67
N THR A 353 -7.58 -35.90 -33.47
CA THR A 353 -6.18 -35.73 -33.88
C THR A 353 -5.26 -36.74 -33.20
N ALA A 354 -5.42 -36.95 -31.87
CA ALA A 354 -4.64 -37.93 -31.13
C ALA A 354 -4.89 -39.37 -31.63
N ALA A 355 -6.14 -39.73 -31.88
CA ALA A 355 -6.50 -41.06 -32.42
C ALA A 355 -5.92 -41.28 -33.83
N ALA A 356 -5.92 -40.25 -34.68
CA ALA A 356 -5.32 -40.32 -36.02
C ALA A 356 -3.80 -40.50 -35.94
N ALA A 357 -3.11 -39.74 -35.09
CA ALA A 357 -1.66 -39.88 -34.88
C ALA A 357 -1.29 -41.29 -34.39
N LEU A 358 -2.08 -41.86 -33.46
CA LEU A 358 -1.90 -43.24 -32.99
C LEU A 358 -2.17 -44.31 -34.04
N ALA A 359 -3.08 -44.05 -34.97
CA ALA A 359 -3.37 -44.98 -36.07
C ALA A 359 -2.27 -45.01 -37.15
N GLU A 360 -1.50 -43.92 -37.28
CA GLU A 360 -0.34 -43.86 -38.18
C GLU A 360 0.90 -44.59 -37.63
N LEU A 361 0.94 -44.86 -36.32
CA LEU A 361 1.93 -45.77 -35.74
C LEU A 361 1.67 -47.21 -36.23
N GLY A 362 2.53 -47.69 -37.12
CA GLY A 362 2.47 -49.07 -37.64
C GLY A 362 2.67 -50.15 -36.57
N GLU A 363 2.39 -51.42 -36.92
CA GLU A 363 2.47 -52.57 -36.01
C GLU A 363 3.88 -52.90 -35.49
N GLU A 364 4.94 -52.29 -36.04
CA GLU A 364 6.33 -52.58 -35.69
C GLU A 364 6.86 -51.78 -34.48
N VAL A 365 6.04 -50.90 -33.89
CA VAL A 365 6.44 -50.04 -32.76
C VAL A 365 6.25 -50.77 -31.43
N THR A 366 7.20 -50.59 -30.50
CA THR A 366 7.12 -51.21 -29.16
C THR A 366 5.91 -50.70 -28.36
N GLU A 367 5.42 -51.50 -27.41
CA GLU A 367 4.27 -51.12 -26.57
C GLU A 367 4.55 -49.83 -25.76
N ASP A 368 5.79 -49.65 -25.30
CA ASP A 368 6.21 -48.47 -24.53
C ASP A 368 6.35 -47.22 -25.40
N GLU A 369 6.84 -47.35 -26.64
CA GLU A 369 6.89 -46.24 -27.58
C GLU A 369 5.47 -45.81 -27.99
N LYS A 370 4.55 -46.76 -28.13
CA LYS A 370 3.13 -46.46 -28.36
C LYS A 370 2.49 -45.75 -27.17
N ALA A 371 2.80 -46.16 -25.94
CA ALA A 371 2.34 -45.50 -24.72
C ALA A 371 2.90 -44.07 -24.60
N TYR A 372 4.18 -43.86 -24.91
CA TYR A 372 4.77 -42.52 -24.97
C TYR A 372 4.09 -41.63 -26.02
N LYS A 373 3.84 -42.15 -27.23
CA LYS A 373 3.19 -41.39 -28.31
C LYS A 373 1.71 -41.08 -28.04
N ASP A 374 0.99 -41.97 -27.37
CA ASP A 374 -0.36 -41.71 -26.86
C ASP A 374 -0.36 -40.57 -25.84
N ALA A 375 0.53 -40.64 -24.84
CA ALA A 375 0.67 -39.60 -23.83
C ALA A 375 1.13 -38.25 -24.42
N GLU A 376 2.03 -38.28 -25.41
CA GLU A 376 2.47 -37.09 -26.16
C GLU A 376 1.30 -36.43 -26.89
N SER A 377 0.48 -37.22 -27.58
CA SER A 377 -0.68 -36.72 -28.32
C SER A 377 -1.74 -36.15 -27.38
N LYS A 378 -1.96 -36.77 -26.21
CA LYS A 378 -2.85 -36.27 -25.15
C LYS A 378 -2.35 -34.95 -24.53
N ALA A 379 -1.03 -34.79 -24.34
CA ALA A 379 -0.46 -33.54 -23.86
C ALA A 379 -0.64 -32.41 -24.88
N THR A 380 -0.34 -32.66 -26.16
CA THR A 380 -0.57 -31.68 -27.24
C THR A 380 -2.04 -31.30 -27.32
N ALA A 381 -2.94 -32.29 -27.25
CA ALA A 381 -4.37 -32.05 -27.22
C ALA A 381 -4.80 -31.15 -26.05
N ALA A 382 -4.27 -31.39 -24.85
CA ALA A 382 -4.60 -30.56 -23.69
C ALA A 382 -4.10 -29.12 -23.82
N VAL A 383 -2.96 -28.88 -24.48
CA VAL A 383 -2.48 -27.51 -24.80
C VAL A 383 -3.44 -26.80 -25.74
N GLU A 384 -3.98 -27.48 -26.75
CA GLU A 384 -4.98 -26.90 -27.65
C GLU A 384 -6.26 -26.51 -26.90
N VAL A 385 -6.71 -27.32 -25.94
CA VAL A 385 -7.88 -27.00 -25.11
C VAL A 385 -7.60 -25.79 -24.21
N VAL A 386 -6.42 -25.67 -23.59
CA VAL A 386 -6.02 -24.46 -22.84
C VAL A 386 -5.98 -23.24 -23.75
N THR A 387 -5.49 -23.39 -24.98
CA THR A 387 -5.43 -22.32 -25.98
C THR A 387 -6.84 -21.84 -26.38
N ALA A 388 -7.81 -22.75 -26.46
CA ALA A 388 -9.20 -22.42 -26.76
C ALA A 388 -9.87 -21.57 -25.66
N VAL A 389 -9.38 -21.62 -24.41
CA VAL A 389 -9.90 -20.85 -23.27
C VAL A 389 -9.01 -19.67 -22.87
N LYS A 390 -8.06 -19.28 -23.73
CA LYS A 390 -7.09 -18.22 -23.42
C LYS A 390 -7.73 -16.90 -23.00
N ASP A 391 -8.85 -16.52 -23.61
CA ASP A 391 -9.51 -15.25 -23.33
C ASP A 391 -10.13 -15.25 -21.93
N SER A 392 -10.69 -16.39 -21.50
CA SER A 392 -11.18 -16.60 -20.13
C SER A 392 -10.03 -16.60 -19.13
N LEU A 393 -8.91 -17.25 -19.47
CA LEU A 393 -7.69 -17.23 -18.67
C LEU A 393 -7.16 -15.79 -18.47
N PHE A 394 -7.15 -14.99 -19.53
CA PHE A 394 -6.72 -13.59 -19.47
C PHE A 394 -7.73 -12.70 -18.74
N ALA A 395 -9.03 -13.00 -18.82
CA ALA A 395 -10.04 -12.29 -18.03
C ALA A 395 -9.83 -12.50 -16.53
N ILE A 396 -9.51 -13.72 -16.10
CA ILE A 396 -9.17 -14.01 -14.70
C ILE A 396 -7.91 -13.26 -14.30
N ALA A 397 -6.86 -13.28 -15.14
CA ALA A 397 -5.60 -12.59 -14.86
C ALA A 397 -5.74 -11.05 -14.76
N LYS A 398 -6.77 -10.47 -15.39
CA LYS A 398 -7.08 -9.03 -15.25
C LYS A 398 -7.72 -8.68 -13.92
N SER A 399 -8.32 -9.64 -13.22
CA SER A 399 -8.96 -9.41 -11.93
C SER A 399 -7.92 -9.09 -10.85
N ASN A 400 -8.27 -8.13 -10.01
CA ASN A 400 -7.60 -7.74 -8.78
C ASN A 400 -8.05 -8.57 -7.58
N VAL A 401 -9.32 -9.00 -7.55
CA VAL A 401 -9.82 -9.97 -6.58
C VAL A 401 -9.06 -11.28 -6.77
N VAL A 402 -8.52 -11.79 -5.66
CA VAL A 402 -7.76 -13.04 -5.68
C VAL A 402 -8.73 -14.20 -5.91
N PRO A 403 -8.48 -15.09 -6.88
CA PRO A 403 -9.18 -16.35 -7.02
C PRO A 403 -9.16 -17.20 -5.75
N LYS A 404 -10.11 -18.14 -5.63
CA LYS A 404 -10.00 -19.20 -4.62
C LYS A 404 -8.70 -20.00 -4.75
N SER A 405 -8.23 -20.50 -3.61
CA SER A 405 -6.98 -21.24 -3.47
C SER A 405 -6.79 -22.37 -4.50
N GLU A 406 -7.85 -23.12 -4.82
CA GLU A 406 -7.81 -24.22 -5.79
C GLU A 406 -7.41 -23.76 -7.18
N THR A 407 -7.86 -22.58 -7.59
CA THR A 407 -7.46 -22.01 -8.87
C THR A 407 -6.07 -21.47 -8.82
N VAL A 408 -5.73 -20.73 -7.75
CA VAL A 408 -4.37 -20.21 -7.62
C VAL A 408 -3.38 -21.37 -7.72
N LYS A 409 -3.68 -22.53 -7.12
CA LYS A 409 -2.92 -23.77 -7.28
C LYS A 409 -2.91 -24.30 -8.73
N ALA A 410 -4.06 -24.40 -9.40
CA ALA A 410 -4.13 -24.86 -10.79
C ALA A 410 -3.34 -23.97 -11.76
N LEU A 411 -3.45 -22.64 -11.61
CA LEU A 411 -2.70 -21.66 -12.39
C LEU A 411 -1.20 -21.67 -12.03
N THR A 412 -0.86 -21.86 -10.75
CA THR A 412 0.53 -22.05 -10.33
C THR A 412 1.13 -23.29 -10.99
N GLY A 413 0.39 -24.40 -11.03
CA GLY A 413 0.81 -25.62 -11.74
C GLY A 413 1.06 -25.38 -13.23
N LEU A 414 0.19 -24.61 -13.91
CA LEU A 414 0.40 -24.22 -15.31
C LEU A 414 1.68 -23.40 -15.51
N VAL A 415 1.88 -22.39 -14.67
CA VAL A 415 3.06 -21.51 -14.73
C VAL A 415 4.34 -22.29 -14.43
N MET A 416 4.29 -23.23 -13.49
CA MET A 416 5.38 -24.17 -13.22
C MET A 416 5.70 -24.99 -14.45
N ILE A 417 4.69 -25.63 -15.09
CA ILE A 417 4.86 -26.42 -16.31
C ILE A 417 5.47 -25.62 -17.46
N ALA A 418 5.11 -24.34 -17.58
CA ALA A 418 5.69 -23.43 -18.55
C ALA A 418 7.16 -23.08 -18.27
N GLY A 419 7.76 -23.61 -17.19
CA GLY A 419 9.16 -23.40 -16.83
C GLY A 419 9.43 -22.06 -16.18
N CYS A 420 8.41 -21.41 -15.61
CA CYS A 420 8.63 -20.18 -14.83
C CYS A 420 9.23 -20.52 -13.46
N GLU A 421 10.18 -19.73 -13.00
CA GLU A 421 10.88 -19.95 -11.75
C GLU A 421 10.01 -19.56 -10.55
N LYS A 422 10.18 -20.24 -9.42
CA LYS A 422 9.39 -19.99 -8.20
C LYS A 422 9.37 -18.51 -7.80
N GLY A 423 10.53 -17.84 -7.88
CA GLY A 423 10.67 -16.42 -7.53
C GLY A 423 9.88 -15.46 -8.43
N GLU A 424 9.44 -15.89 -9.62
CA GLU A 424 8.66 -15.04 -10.53
C GLU A 424 7.19 -14.91 -10.10
N TYR A 425 6.66 -15.86 -9.32
CA TYR A 425 5.25 -15.87 -8.87
C TYR A 425 5.07 -15.99 -7.36
N THR A 426 6.14 -16.19 -6.59
CA THR A 426 6.07 -16.14 -5.12
C THR A 426 6.64 -14.84 -4.56
N ASP A 427 6.15 -14.44 -3.39
CA ASP A 427 6.84 -13.45 -2.59
C ASP A 427 8.15 -14.04 -2.04
N MET A 428 9.25 -13.29 -2.20
CA MET A 428 10.61 -13.76 -1.88
C MET A 428 10.79 -14.05 -0.39
N LEU A 429 9.99 -13.43 0.48
CA LEU A 429 10.14 -13.46 1.92
C LEU A 429 9.15 -14.43 2.58
N THR A 430 7.93 -14.54 2.09
CA THR A 430 6.92 -15.48 2.61
C THR A 430 6.94 -16.83 1.93
N ASN A 431 7.51 -16.92 0.72
CA ASN A 431 7.48 -18.09 -0.17
C ASN A 431 6.07 -18.45 -0.68
N LYS A 432 5.06 -17.62 -0.34
CA LYS A 432 3.67 -17.76 -0.76
C LYS A 432 3.49 -17.30 -2.20
N VAL A 433 2.56 -17.92 -2.90
CA VAL A 433 2.13 -17.48 -4.23
C VAL A 433 1.48 -16.10 -4.10
N GLU A 434 2.01 -15.13 -4.84
CA GLU A 434 1.52 -13.76 -4.85
C GLU A 434 0.68 -13.54 -6.12
N TRP A 435 -0.62 -13.32 -5.95
CA TRP A 435 -1.56 -13.19 -7.08
C TRP A 435 -1.13 -12.09 -8.08
N GLY A 436 -0.64 -10.96 -7.58
CA GLY A 436 -0.16 -9.85 -8.42
C GLY A 436 0.98 -10.24 -9.36
N LYS A 437 1.90 -11.10 -8.89
CA LYS A 437 2.98 -11.66 -9.72
C LYS A 437 2.49 -12.77 -10.63
N LEU A 438 1.72 -13.72 -10.08
CA LEU A 438 1.18 -14.85 -10.84
C LEU A 438 0.35 -14.36 -12.05
N LYS A 439 -0.53 -13.39 -11.85
CA LYS A 439 -1.38 -12.85 -12.93
C LYS A 439 -0.57 -12.10 -13.99
N GLY A 440 0.57 -11.51 -13.63
CA GLY A 440 1.49 -10.88 -14.57
C GLY A 440 2.19 -11.86 -15.53
N LEU A 441 2.27 -13.14 -15.16
CA LEU A 441 2.81 -14.21 -16.00
C LEU A 441 1.76 -14.82 -16.93
N ILE A 442 0.47 -14.56 -16.71
CA ILE A 442 -0.63 -15.11 -17.50
C ILE A 442 -0.89 -14.20 -18.70
N GLY A 443 -0.34 -14.58 -19.85
CA GLY A 443 -0.49 -13.85 -21.12
C GLY A 443 -0.15 -14.73 -22.32
N ASP A 444 -0.01 -14.14 -23.51
CA ASP A 444 0.33 -14.91 -24.73
C ASP A 444 1.66 -15.67 -24.57
N GLY A 445 2.64 -15.08 -23.88
CA GLY A 445 3.92 -15.73 -23.60
C GLY A 445 3.79 -17.01 -22.77
N LEU A 446 2.76 -17.14 -21.92
CA LEU A 446 2.49 -18.39 -21.20
C LEU A 446 2.01 -19.47 -22.17
N ILE A 447 1.07 -19.13 -23.06
CA ILE A 447 0.53 -20.08 -24.04
C ILE A 447 1.62 -20.56 -25.01
N GLU A 448 2.50 -19.65 -25.45
CA GLU A 448 3.66 -19.99 -26.28
C GLU A 448 4.61 -20.94 -25.55
N LYS A 449 4.92 -20.68 -24.27
CA LYS A 449 5.73 -21.58 -23.44
C LYS A 449 5.08 -22.95 -23.26
N LEU A 450 3.76 -23.00 -23.03
CA LEU A 450 3.00 -24.26 -22.90
C LEU A 450 3.00 -25.06 -24.21
N ALA A 451 2.94 -24.40 -25.37
CA ALA A 451 3.06 -25.08 -26.67
C ALA A 451 4.49 -25.59 -26.96
N ALA A 452 5.50 -25.00 -26.33
CA ALA A 452 6.91 -25.33 -26.51
C ALA A 452 7.48 -26.25 -25.41
N ILE A 453 6.63 -26.87 -24.57
CA ILE A 453 7.08 -27.73 -23.46
C ILE A 453 7.97 -28.86 -23.98
N ASP A 454 9.22 -28.88 -23.50
CA ASP A 454 10.15 -29.99 -23.67
C ASP A 454 10.10 -30.91 -22.44
N ILE A 455 9.53 -32.10 -22.63
CA ILE A 455 9.34 -33.06 -21.54
C ILE A 455 10.66 -33.73 -21.10
N THR A 456 11.69 -33.70 -21.94
CA THR A 456 12.96 -34.35 -21.65
C THR A 456 13.68 -33.68 -20.48
N THR A 457 13.56 -32.35 -20.39
CA THR A 457 14.06 -31.54 -19.28
C THR A 457 13.30 -31.85 -17.98
N TRP A 458 11.97 -31.99 -18.07
CA TRP A 458 11.11 -32.28 -16.92
C TRP A 458 11.34 -33.67 -16.31
N ALA A 459 11.54 -34.68 -17.16
CA ALA A 459 11.80 -36.04 -16.74
C ALA A 459 13.15 -36.18 -16.01
N ALA A 460 14.13 -35.34 -16.35
CA ALA A 460 15.48 -35.38 -15.77
C ALA A 460 15.58 -34.70 -14.38
N GLU A 461 14.75 -33.69 -14.11
CA GLU A 461 14.92 -32.80 -12.94
C GLU A 461 14.02 -33.12 -11.74
N GLY A 462 13.12 -34.11 -11.84
CA GLY A 462 12.14 -34.41 -10.77
C GLY A 462 11.13 -33.28 -10.53
N ALA A 463 11.06 -32.29 -11.42
CA ALA A 463 10.16 -31.13 -11.35
C ALA A 463 8.68 -31.54 -11.32
N LEU A 464 8.36 -32.73 -11.82
CA LEU A 464 7.02 -33.31 -11.88
C LEU A 464 6.39 -33.51 -10.50
N ASP A 465 7.18 -33.90 -9.50
CA ASP A 465 6.70 -34.14 -8.14
C ASP A 465 6.26 -32.83 -7.48
N GLY A 466 6.98 -31.73 -7.78
CA GLY A 466 6.62 -30.39 -7.33
C GLY A 466 5.28 -29.94 -7.90
N VAL A 467 5.07 -30.13 -9.21
CA VAL A 467 3.81 -29.75 -9.86
C VAL A 467 2.65 -30.61 -9.36
N LYS A 468 2.83 -31.93 -9.24
CA LYS A 468 1.82 -32.84 -8.69
C LYS A 468 1.45 -32.49 -7.26
N GLY A 469 2.44 -32.15 -6.42
CA GLY A 469 2.19 -31.73 -5.05
C GLY A 469 1.37 -30.43 -4.95
N VAL A 470 1.53 -29.50 -5.90
CA VAL A 470 0.74 -28.27 -5.94
C VAL A 470 -0.73 -28.53 -6.29
N ILE A 471 -1.01 -29.50 -7.16
CA ILE A 471 -2.39 -29.86 -7.55
C ILE A 471 -2.95 -31.04 -6.75
N GLU A 472 -2.23 -31.57 -5.77
CA GLU A 472 -2.67 -32.70 -4.96
C GLU A 472 -3.97 -32.34 -4.21
N GLY A 473 -4.97 -33.22 -4.31
CA GLY A 473 -6.29 -33.00 -3.74
C GLY A 473 -7.22 -32.13 -4.59
N LEU A 474 -6.78 -31.65 -5.77
CA LEU A 474 -7.67 -31.08 -6.77
C LEU A 474 -8.19 -32.21 -7.67
N GLU A 475 -9.48 -32.53 -7.57
CA GLU A 475 -10.13 -33.48 -8.49
C GLU A 475 -10.46 -32.80 -9.83
N ASP A 476 -10.50 -33.57 -10.92
CA ASP A 476 -10.98 -33.12 -12.25
C ASP A 476 -12.43 -32.58 -12.21
N ALA A 477 -13.15 -32.77 -11.09
CA ALA A 477 -14.53 -32.40 -10.89
C ALA A 477 -14.68 -31.05 -10.16
N GLY A 478 -14.55 -29.96 -10.94
CA GLY A 478 -15.33 -28.73 -10.82
C GLY A 478 -15.68 -28.21 -9.43
N THR A 479 -14.70 -27.89 -8.60
CA THR A 479 -14.96 -27.07 -7.40
C THR A 479 -15.21 -25.62 -7.85
N PRO A 480 -16.40 -25.03 -7.60
CA PRO A 480 -16.73 -23.72 -8.12
C PRO A 480 -15.90 -22.61 -7.49
N PHE A 481 -15.35 -21.78 -8.38
CA PHE A 481 -14.43 -20.66 -8.15
C PHE A 481 -14.92 -19.58 -7.19
N SER A 482 -16.23 -19.43 -7.13
CA SER A 482 -17.02 -18.59 -6.24
C SER A 482 -18.46 -18.84 -6.70
N HIS A 483 -19.41 -18.06 -6.22
CA HIS A 483 -20.77 -18.01 -6.75
C HIS A 483 -20.82 -17.44 -8.19
N ILE A 484 -19.66 -17.12 -8.79
CA ILE A 484 -19.51 -16.54 -10.14
C ILE A 484 -18.81 -17.54 -11.07
N VAL A 485 -19.48 -17.80 -12.19
CA VAL A 485 -19.51 -19.10 -12.87
C VAL A 485 -18.43 -19.33 -13.97
N PRO A 486 -17.77 -18.34 -14.63
CA PRO A 486 -16.99 -18.64 -15.84
C PRO A 486 -15.65 -19.38 -15.60
N VAL A 487 -15.27 -19.65 -14.35
CA VAL A 487 -13.90 -20.12 -14.05
C VAL A 487 -13.77 -21.59 -13.66
N VAL A 488 -14.89 -22.29 -13.42
CA VAL A 488 -14.86 -23.73 -13.14
C VAL A 488 -14.23 -24.51 -14.31
N SER A 489 -14.41 -23.99 -15.53
CA SER A 489 -13.93 -24.58 -16.76
C SER A 489 -12.43 -24.36 -17.02
N VAL A 490 -11.86 -23.23 -16.60
CA VAL A 490 -10.44 -22.90 -16.80
C VAL A 490 -9.55 -23.71 -15.87
N SER A 491 -9.89 -23.81 -14.57
CA SER A 491 -9.11 -24.59 -13.62
C SER A 491 -9.14 -26.09 -13.95
N GLY A 492 -10.28 -26.63 -14.37
CA GLY A 492 -10.36 -28.02 -14.85
C GLY A 492 -9.53 -28.27 -16.10
N THR A 493 -9.47 -27.30 -17.03
CA THR A 493 -8.63 -27.40 -18.23
C THR A 493 -7.14 -27.32 -17.88
N ALA A 494 -6.78 -26.45 -16.93
CA ALA A 494 -5.43 -26.33 -16.38
C ALA A 494 -4.95 -27.66 -15.75
N ILE A 495 -5.76 -28.24 -14.87
CA ILE A 495 -5.49 -29.53 -14.21
C ILE A 495 -5.36 -30.64 -15.26
N SER A 496 -6.26 -30.67 -16.26
CA SER A 496 -6.20 -31.66 -17.33
C SER A 496 -4.91 -31.57 -18.15
N LEU A 497 -4.39 -30.37 -18.43
CA LEU A 497 -3.09 -30.20 -19.07
C LEU A 497 -1.95 -30.68 -18.16
N ILE A 498 -1.99 -30.33 -16.88
CA ILE A 498 -0.98 -30.77 -15.91
C ILE A 498 -0.90 -32.29 -15.85
N ASN A 499 -2.04 -32.96 -15.75
CA ASN A 499 -2.12 -34.43 -15.73
C ASN A 499 -1.62 -35.05 -17.04
N ALA A 500 -1.94 -34.45 -18.20
CA ALA A 500 -1.49 -34.95 -19.49
C ALA A 500 0.04 -34.80 -19.69
N VAL A 501 0.62 -33.68 -19.27
CA VAL A 501 2.07 -33.45 -19.28
C VAL A 501 2.77 -34.40 -18.32
N ALA A 502 2.20 -34.62 -17.12
CA ALA A 502 2.72 -35.57 -16.16
C ALA A 502 2.76 -37.00 -16.74
N ALA A 503 1.66 -37.45 -17.36
CA ALA A 503 1.59 -38.75 -18.01
C ALA A 503 2.61 -38.87 -19.17
N LYS A 504 2.82 -37.81 -19.95
CA LYS A 504 3.83 -37.77 -21.01
C LYS A 504 5.23 -37.97 -20.46
N ALA A 505 5.58 -37.30 -19.35
CA ALA A 505 6.91 -37.45 -18.74
C ALA A 505 7.14 -38.84 -18.18
N GLU A 506 6.16 -39.43 -17.50
CA GLU A 506 6.26 -40.79 -16.97
C GLU A 506 6.45 -41.81 -18.08
N ALA A 507 5.65 -41.72 -19.15
CA ALA A 507 5.76 -42.59 -20.30
C ALA A 507 7.12 -42.44 -21.01
N TYR A 508 7.66 -41.22 -21.08
CA TYR A 508 8.99 -40.95 -21.62
C TYR A 508 10.10 -41.63 -20.80
N THR A 509 10.05 -41.49 -19.47
CA THR A 509 11.03 -42.11 -18.56
C THR A 509 11.04 -43.63 -18.69
N VAL A 510 9.86 -44.26 -18.77
CA VAL A 510 9.74 -45.71 -18.97
C VAL A 510 10.28 -46.12 -20.34
N PHE A 511 9.94 -45.37 -21.39
CA PHE A 511 10.40 -45.63 -22.75
C PHE A 511 11.93 -45.55 -22.86
N GLU A 512 12.57 -44.49 -22.36
CA GLU A 512 14.03 -44.36 -22.42
C GLU A 512 14.74 -45.41 -21.55
N ALA A 513 14.21 -45.75 -20.38
CA ALA A 513 14.77 -46.82 -19.54
C ALA A 513 14.79 -48.16 -20.28
N LYS A 514 13.68 -48.54 -20.92
CA LYS A 514 13.59 -49.79 -21.69
C LYS A 514 14.42 -49.78 -22.97
N LYS A 515 14.50 -48.64 -23.64
CA LYS A 515 15.37 -48.45 -24.81
C LYS A 515 16.84 -48.63 -24.43
N GLU A 516 17.25 -48.13 -23.27
CA GLU A 516 18.60 -48.31 -22.74
C GLU A 516 18.85 -49.76 -22.33
N GLU A 517 17.91 -50.42 -21.64
CA GLU A 517 17.98 -51.85 -21.34
C GLU A 517 18.14 -52.69 -22.60
N ALA A 518 17.39 -52.37 -23.67
CA ALA A 518 17.51 -53.04 -24.96
C ALA A 518 18.86 -52.79 -25.64
N ARG A 519 19.40 -51.56 -25.54
CA ARG A 519 20.74 -51.21 -26.05
C ARG A 519 21.83 -52.02 -25.32
N VAL A 520 21.78 -52.05 -23.99
CA VAL A 520 22.73 -52.81 -23.17
C VAL A 520 22.63 -54.31 -23.47
N ALA A 521 21.42 -54.86 -23.56
CA ALA A 521 21.21 -56.27 -23.91
C ALA A 521 21.74 -56.61 -25.32
N ALA A 522 21.58 -55.70 -26.29
CA ALA A 522 22.12 -55.88 -27.64
C ALA A 522 23.65 -55.83 -27.66
N GLU A 523 24.27 -54.94 -26.88
CA GLU A 523 25.73 -54.86 -26.72
C GLU A 523 26.29 -56.10 -26.04
N GLU A 524 25.64 -56.60 -24.98
CA GLU A 524 26.01 -57.85 -24.31
C GLU A 524 25.88 -59.05 -25.24
N ALA A 525 24.80 -59.12 -26.03
CA ALA A 525 24.60 -60.18 -27.02
C ALA A 525 25.66 -60.13 -28.14
N ALA A 526 26.01 -58.93 -28.61
CA ALA A 526 27.07 -58.74 -29.61
C ALA A 526 28.45 -59.13 -29.05
N ALA A 527 28.75 -58.77 -27.80
CA ALA A 527 29.98 -59.14 -27.12
C ALA A 527 30.08 -60.66 -26.91
N ALA A 528 28.97 -61.31 -26.51
CA ALA A 528 28.90 -62.77 -26.36
C ALA A 528 29.09 -63.49 -27.71
N ALA A 529 28.49 -62.98 -28.78
CA ALA A 529 28.66 -63.52 -30.14
C ALA A 529 30.11 -63.37 -30.64
N ALA A 530 30.79 -62.26 -30.31
CA ALA A 530 32.19 -62.06 -30.65
C ALA A 530 33.13 -63.00 -29.86
N ALA A 531 32.83 -63.27 -28.59
CA ALA A 531 33.62 -64.16 -27.74
C ALA A 531 33.45 -65.65 -28.06
N GLY A 532 32.32 -66.06 -28.66
CA GLY A 532 32.05 -67.46 -29.04
C GLY A 532 32.54 -67.86 -30.44
N GLY A 533 33.18 -66.94 -31.17
CA GLY A 533 33.69 -67.14 -32.53
C GLY A 533 35.20 -67.38 -32.65
N GLU A 534 35.94 -67.36 -31.54
CA GLU A 534 37.33 -67.87 -31.41
C GLU A 534 37.33 -69.35 -31.00
#